data_AF-A0A841ENF8-F1
#
_entry.id   AF-A0A841ENF8-F1
#
_cell.length_a   1.000
_cell.length_b   1.000
_cell.length_c   1.000
_cell.angle_alpha   90.00
_cell.angle_beta   90.00
_cell.angle_gamma   90.00
#
_symmetry.space_group_name_H-M   'P 1'
#
loop_
_entity.id
_entity.type
_entity.pdbx_description
1 polymer ?
#
loop_
_entity_poly.entity_id
_entity_poly.type
_entity_poly.pdbx_seq_one_letter_code
_entity_poly.pdbx_strand_id
1 'polypeptide(L)'
;MKNKLIISIIYLACILCSCSNTDVIGIAETSIIIQEGEQKIITIDGDSLSVTLISVKPVFSEGEYSDQGGRFITVYDASVKFDDKTIDFRTTSEINDKQNNIVKDWNRLEKTVDGIKTYKSHRIGVADLYPENGRGSLNPGKHIMKLLIR
;
A
#
# COMPACT_ATOMS: atom_id res chain seq x y z
N MET A 1 -37.53 43.10 18.61
CA MET A 1 -36.86 41.90 19.15
C MET A 1 -37.16 40.66 18.31
N LYS A 2 -36.71 40.59 17.04
CA LYS A 2 -36.96 39.42 16.16
C LYS A 2 -35.70 38.89 15.43
N ASN A 3 -34.57 39.60 15.51
CA ASN A 3 -33.38 39.28 14.71
C ASN A 3 -32.33 38.40 15.44
N LYS A 4 -32.55 38.05 16.72
CA LYS A 4 -31.62 37.18 17.46
C LYS A 4 -31.95 35.68 17.35
N LEU A 5 -33.17 35.32 16.94
CA LEU A 5 -33.59 33.91 16.87
C LEU A 5 -33.07 33.20 15.61
N ILE A 6 -32.86 33.94 14.52
CA ILE A 6 -32.46 33.37 13.22
C ILE A 6 -30.98 32.96 13.22
N ILE A 7 -30.13 33.69 13.93
CA ILE A 7 -28.67 33.43 13.97
C ILE A 7 -28.36 32.13 14.74
N SER A 8 -29.15 31.77 15.77
CA SER A 8 -28.95 30.53 16.51
C SER A 8 -29.35 29.27 15.74
N ILE A 9 -30.29 29.36 14.78
CA ILE A 9 -30.74 28.19 14.01
C ILE A 9 -29.71 27.82 12.92
N ILE A 10 -29.02 28.81 12.34
CA ILE A 10 -27.99 28.57 11.32
C ILE A 10 -26.74 27.92 11.92
N TYR A 11 -26.34 28.31 13.14
CA TYR A 11 -25.21 27.68 13.84
C TYR A 11 -25.51 26.23 14.24
N LEU A 12 -26.76 25.91 14.61
CA LEU A 12 -27.14 24.54 14.97
C LEU A 12 -27.21 23.61 13.74
N ALA A 13 -27.53 24.16 12.55
CA ALA A 13 -27.50 23.41 11.30
C ALA A 13 -26.07 23.09 10.82
N CYS A 14 -25.10 23.98 11.05
CA CYS A 14 -23.70 23.73 10.68
C CYS A 14 -22.98 22.72 11.61
N ILE A 15 -23.42 22.59 12.87
CA ILE A 15 -22.81 21.62 13.80
C ILE A 15 -23.27 20.17 13.50
N LEU A 16 -24.44 19.99 12.88
CA LEU A 16 -24.90 18.66 12.43
C LEU A 16 -24.27 18.18 11.12
N CYS A 17 -23.51 19.03 10.41
CA CYS A 17 -22.69 18.62 9.27
C CYS A 17 -21.23 18.29 9.66
N SER A 18 -20.88 18.36 10.94
CA SER A 18 -19.58 17.90 11.43
C SER A 18 -19.73 16.47 11.97
N CYS A 19 -18.97 15.56 11.35
CA CYS A 19 -18.85 14.16 11.73
C CYS A 19 -20.06 13.27 11.42
N SER A 20 -20.46 13.21 10.14
CA SER A 20 -20.56 11.87 9.60
C SER A 20 -19.15 11.30 9.59
N ASN A 21 -18.79 10.57 10.65
CA ASN A 21 -17.99 9.37 10.45
C ASN A 21 -18.80 8.57 9.42
N THR A 22 -18.56 8.84 8.13
CA THR A 22 -18.68 7.79 7.14
C THR A 22 -17.68 6.76 7.61
N ASP A 23 -18.18 5.87 8.47
CA ASP A 23 -17.86 4.46 8.37
C ASP A 23 -17.68 4.22 6.88
N VAL A 24 -16.41 4.03 6.50
CA VAL A 24 -16.06 3.60 5.16
C VAL A 24 -16.65 2.20 5.09
N ILE A 25 -17.93 2.14 4.71
CA ILE A 25 -18.71 0.93 4.51
C ILE A 25 -17.97 0.17 3.41
N GLY A 26 -17.18 -0.82 3.87
CA GLY A 26 -16.66 -1.95 3.11
C GLY A 26 -16.10 -1.62 1.74
N ILE A 27 -14.97 -0.90 1.66
CA ILE A 27 -14.19 -0.96 0.42
C ILE A 27 -13.65 -2.39 0.32
N ALA A 28 -14.00 -3.10 -0.74
CA ALA A 28 -13.63 -4.49 -0.93
C ALA A 28 -12.10 -4.59 -1.01
N GLU A 29 -11.48 -5.13 0.04
CA GLU A 29 -10.04 -5.29 0.08
C GLU A 29 -9.60 -6.27 -1.01
N THR A 30 -8.90 -5.75 -2.00
CA THR A 30 -8.41 -6.53 -3.13
C THR A 30 -6.90 -6.68 -3.02
N SER A 31 -6.40 -7.90 -3.15
CA SER A 31 -4.96 -8.15 -3.23
C SER A 31 -4.55 -8.49 -4.65
N ILE A 32 -3.50 -7.84 -5.15
CA ILE A 32 -2.98 -8.10 -6.50
C ILE A 32 -1.50 -8.44 -6.42
N ILE A 33 -1.08 -9.37 -7.27
CA ILE A 33 0.33 -9.72 -7.48
C ILE A 33 0.66 -9.32 -8.91
N ILE A 34 1.73 -8.53 -9.07
CA ILE A 34 2.20 -8.02 -10.35
C ILE A 34 3.72 -8.20 -10.44
N GLN A 35 4.21 -8.57 -11.63
CA GLN A 35 5.64 -8.67 -11.91
C GLN A 35 6.16 -7.40 -12.59
N GLU A 36 7.45 -7.12 -12.43
CA GLU A 36 8.11 -5.98 -13.06
C GLU A 36 8.03 -6.05 -14.59
N GLY A 37 7.54 -4.97 -15.20
CA GLY A 37 7.22 -4.85 -16.62
C GLY A 37 5.90 -5.48 -17.05
N GLU A 38 5.15 -6.13 -16.16
CA GLU A 38 3.82 -6.69 -16.45
C GLU A 38 2.73 -5.65 -16.20
N GLN A 39 1.77 -5.58 -17.13
CA GLN A 39 0.53 -4.82 -16.94
C GLN A 39 -0.59 -5.78 -16.56
N LYS A 40 -1.35 -5.41 -15.53
CA LYS A 40 -2.51 -6.15 -15.04
C LYS A 40 -3.71 -5.23 -14.94
N ILE A 41 -4.83 -5.66 -15.51
CA ILE A 41 -6.12 -4.98 -15.34
C ILE A 41 -6.85 -5.64 -14.18
N ILE A 42 -7.33 -4.83 -13.25
CA ILE A 42 -8.08 -5.28 -12.07
C ILE A 42 -9.39 -4.51 -11.99
N THR A 43 -10.40 -5.12 -11.37
CA THR A 43 -11.69 -4.46 -11.16
C THR A 43 -11.91 -4.26 -9.68
N ILE A 44 -12.13 -3.02 -9.26
CA ILE A 44 -12.38 -2.63 -7.86
C ILE A 44 -13.65 -1.78 -7.86
N ASP A 45 -14.65 -2.19 -7.08
CA ASP A 45 -15.94 -1.49 -6.98
C ASP A 45 -16.63 -1.20 -8.34
N GLY A 46 -16.38 -2.04 -9.33
CA GLY A 46 -16.91 -1.89 -10.70
C GLY A 46 -16.03 -1.07 -11.64
N ASP A 47 -15.04 -0.36 -11.13
CA ASP A 47 -14.06 0.37 -11.93
C ASP A 47 -12.91 -0.53 -12.37
N SER A 48 -12.53 -0.45 -13.64
CA SER A 48 -11.35 -1.14 -14.17
C SER A 48 -10.12 -0.26 -14.05
N LEU A 49 -9.09 -0.77 -13.39
CA LEU A 49 -7.83 -0.11 -13.11
C LEU A 49 -6.68 -0.88 -13.77
N SER A 50 -5.89 -0.20 -14.59
CA SER A 50 -4.67 -0.76 -15.16
C SER A 50 -3.48 -0.47 -14.26
N VAL A 51 -2.79 -1.53 -13.83
CA VAL A 51 -1.65 -1.46 -12.91
C VAL A 51 -0.41 -2.04 -13.59
N THR A 52 0.73 -1.36 -13.50
CA THR A 52 2.01 -1.83 -14.03
C THR A 52 3.14 -1.54 -13.05
N LEU A 53 3.92 -2.56 -12.68
CA LEU A 53 5.16 -2.35 -11.93
C LEU A 53 6.25 -1.94 -12.92
N ILE A 54 6.62 -0.65 -12.92
CA ILE A 54 7.56 -0.11 -13.90
C ILE A 54 8.99 -0.52 -13.55
N SER A 55 9.38 -0.28 -12.30
CA SER A 55 10.75 -0.51 -11.87
C SER A 55 10.83 -0.73 -10.38
N VAL A 56 11.80 -1.55 -9.95
CA VAL A 56 12.14 -1.75 -8.55
C VAL A 56 13.64 -1.54 -8.36
N LYS A 57 14.01 -0.73 -7.37
CA LYS A 57 15.40 -0.45 -7.01
C LYS A 57 15.64 -0.78 -5.54
N PRO A 58 16.54 -1.72 -5.21
CA PRO A 58 16.98 -1.90 -3.83
C PRO A 58 17.75 -0.65 -3.39
N VAL A 59 17.36 -0.08 -2.26
CA VAL A 59 17.97 1.12 -1.67
C VAL A 59 18.98 0.72 -0.60
N PHE A 60 18.61 -0.25 0.22
CA PHE A 60 19.38 -0.67 1.39
C PHE A 60 19.04 -2.12 1.73
N SER A 61 20.04 -2.90 2.13
CA SER A 61 19.85 -4.25 2.64
C SER A 61 20.74 -4.45 3.86
N GLU A 62 20.15 -4.98 4.92
CA GLU A 62 20.86 -5.41 6.12
C GLU A 62 20.37 -6.78 6.55
N GLY A 63 21.23 -7.52 7.22
CA GLY A 63 20.78 -8.70 7.92
C GLY A 63 21.77 -9.15 8.97
N GLU A 64 21.24 -9.84 9.96
CA GLU A 64 22.00 -10.48 11.01
C GLU A 64 21.71 -11.97 10.96
N TYR A 65 22.76 -12.78 11.04
CA TYR A 65 22.67 -14.23 11.18
C TYR A 65 23.33 -14.62 12.50
N SER A 66 22.61 -15.43 13.27
CA SER A 66 23.08 -16.05 14.51
C SER A 66 22.84 -17.56 14.44
N ASP A 67 23.41 -18.29 15.39
CA ASP A 67 23.20 -19.74 15.54
C ASP A 67 21.72 -20.11 15.80
N GLN A 68 20.88 -19.14 16.18
CA GLN A 68 19.46 -19.33 16.49
C GLN A 68 18.53 -18.88 15.36
N GLY A 69 19.05 -18.28 14.29
CA GLY A 69 18.25 -17.68 13.23
C GLY A 69 18.86 -16.40 12.66
N GLY A 70 18.27 -15.91 11.58
CA GLY A 70 18.67 -14.68 10.94
C GLY A 70 17.51 -13.88 10.38
N ARG A 71 17.63 -12.56 10.49
CA ARG A 71 16.68 -11.60 9.95
C ARG A 71 17.35 -10.81 8.85
N PHE A 72 16.70 -10.72 7.70
CA PHE A 72 17.17 -9.92 6.58
C PHE A 72 16.09 -8.92 6.18
N ILE A 73 16.48 -7.65 6.05
CA ILE A 73 15.60 -6.55 5.69
C ILE A 73 16.16 -5.90 4.44
N THR A 74 15.31 -5.71 3.45
CA THR A 74 15.63 -4.91 2.26
C THR A 74 14.62 -3.79 2.08
N VAL A 75 15.12 -2.58 1.93
CA VAL A 75 14.35 -1.41 1.53
C VAL A 75 14.38 -1.30 0.02
N TYR A 76 13.22 -1.09 -0.59
CA TYR A 76 13.06 -0.90 -2.02
C TYR A 76 12.33 0.41 -2.30
N ASP A 77 12.73 1.05 -3.40
CA ASP A 77 11.93 2.05 -4.11
C ASP A 77 11.29 1.37 -5.33
N ALA A 78 9.96 1.37 -5.39
CA ALA A 78 9.17 0.77 -6.46
C ALA A 78 8.29 1.83 -7.11
N SER A 79 8.34 1.92 -8.44
CA SER A 79 7.49 2.81 -9.23
C SER A 79 6.37 2.01 -9.88
N VAL A 80 5.12 2.34 -9.54
CA VAL A 80 3.93 1.67 -10.05
C VAL A 80 3.09 2.66 -10.85
N LYS A 81 2.70 2.29 -12.07
CA LYS A 81 1.76 3.07 -12.88
C LYS A 81 0.34 2.57 -12.68
N PHE A 82 -0.56 3.48 -12.37
CA PHE A 82 -2.01 3.31 -12.28
C PHE A 82 -2.64 4.18 -13.36
N ASP A 83 -3.23 3.58 -14.39
CA ASP A 83 -3.76 4.24 -15.59
C ASP A 83 -2.84 5.36 -16.14
N ASP A 84 -3.06 6.60 -15.71
CA ASP A 84 -2.41 7.85 -16.14
C ASP A 84 -1.34 8.37 -15.16
N LYS A 85 -1.23 7.80 -13.96
CA LYS A 85 -0.34 8.28 -12.90
C LYS A 85 0.69 7.26 -12.46
N THR A 86 1.94 7.69 -12.34
CA THR A 86 2.98 6.92 -11.65
C THR A 86 3.06 7.32 -10.19
N ILE A 87 3.13 6.32 -9.31
CA ILE A 87 3.24 6.46 -7.87
C ILE A 87 4.47 5.70 -7.40
N ASP A 88 5.33 6.40 -6.67
CA ASP A 88 6.52 5.82 -6.06
C ASP A 88 6.24 5.37 -4.63
N PHE A 89 6.60 4.13 -4.34
CA PHE A 89 6.50 3.49 -3.04
C PHE A 89 7.90 3.21 -2.51
N ARG A 90 8.15 3.64 -1.28
CA ARG A 90 9.24 3.10 -0.47
C ARG A 90 8.65 2.04 0.45
N THR A 91 9.18 0.82 0.39
CA THR A 91 8.71 -0.29 1.24
C THR A 91 9.87 -1.17 1.70
N THR A 92 9.63 -1.88 2.79
CA THR A 92 10.53 -2.88 3.34
C THR A 92 10.03 -4.28 3.05
N SER A 93 10.95 -5.17 2.67
CA SER A 93 10.75 -6.61 2.64
C SER A 93 11.55 -7.22 3.77
N GLU A 94 10.91 -8.11 4.53
CA GLU A 94 11.52 -8.77 5.67
C GLU A 94 11.48 -10.28 5.49
N ILE A 95 12.61 -10.92 5.80
CA ILE A 95 12.83 -12.36 5.82
C ILE A 95 13.15 -12.76 7.26
N ASN A 96 12.49 -13.80 7.76
CA ASN A 96 12.83 -14.43 9.03
C ASN A 96 13.60 -15.74 8.85
N ASP A 97 13.93 -16.39 9.97
CA ASP A 97 14.75 -17.61 10.08
C ASP A 97 14.30 -18.78 9.18
N LYS A 98 13.01 -18.82 8.81
CA LYS A 98 12.44 -19.85 7.91
C LYS A 98 12.49 -19.45 6.43
N GLN A 99 13.20 -18.36 6.11
CA GLN A 99 13.17 -17.69 4.83
C GLN A 99 11.76 -17.23 4.39
N ASN A 100 10.82 -17.15 5.33
CA ASN A 100 9.45 -16.77 5.02
C ASN A 100 9.33 -15.25 4.92
N ASN A 101 8.62 -14.81 3.89
CA ASN A 101 8.26 -13.42 3.70
C ASN A 101 7.27 -13.03 4.76
N ILE A 102 7.52 -11.92 5.45
CA ILE A 102 6.47 -11.34 6.29
C ILE A 102 5.61 -10.43 5.43
N VAL A 103 4.56 -11.02 4.86
CA VAL A 103 3.53 -10.29 4.10
C VAL A 103 2.76 -9.37 5.05
N LYS A 104 2.73 -8.08 4.74
CA LYS A 104 2.04 -7.06 5.54
C LYS A 104 0.55 -7.07 5.23
N ASP A 105 -0.26 -7.00 6.27
CA ASP A 105 -1.69 -6.67 6.18
C ASP A 105 -1.90 -5.16 6.42
N TRP A 106 -3.14 -4.67 6.32
CA TRP A 106 -3.45 -3.26 6.57
C TRP A 106 -3.08 -2.82 7.99
N ASN A 107 -3.31 -3.67 9.00
CA ASN A 107 -2.95 -3.35 10.39
C ASN A 107 -1.46 -3.06 10.54
N ARG A 108 -0.60 -3.84 9.86
CA ARG A 108 0.84 -3.61 9.87
C ARG A 108 1.23 -2.38 9.04
N LEU A 109 0.63 -2.21 7.86
CA LEU A 109 0.91 -1.06 6.98
C LEU A 109 0.54 0.27 7.63
N GLU A 110 -0.59 0.35 8.34
CA GLU A 110 -1.03 1.58 9.00
C GLU A 110 -0.15 1.98 10.18
N LYS A 111 0.48 0.99 10.84
CA LYS A 111 1.46 1.24 11.90
C LYS A 111 2.79 1.75 11.35
N THR A 112 3.19 1.30 10.16
CA THR A 112 4.46 1.74 9.57
C THR A 112 4.31 3.01 8.75
N VAL A 113 3.12 3.30 8.21
CA VAL A 113 2.80 4.37 7.25
C VAL A 113 3.57 4.26 5.92
N ASP A 114 4.76 3.66 5.94
CA ASP A 114 5.56 3.26 4.79
C ASP A 114 4.80 2.29 3.88
N GLY A 115 4.85 2.59 2.59
CA GLY A 115 4.21 1.77 1.57
C GLY A 115 2.71 1.99 1.38
N ILE A 116 2.06 2.94 2.08
CA ILE A 116 0.68 3.36 1.77
C ILE A 116 0.67 4.64 0.93
N LYS A 117 -0.08 4.63 -0.17
CA LYS A 117 -0.35 5.81 -1.03
C LYS A 117 -1.82 5.87 -1.43
N THR A 118 -2.25 7.05 -1.87
CA THR A 118 -3.62 7.27 -2.37
C THR A 118 -3.60 7.49 -3.88
N TYR A 119 -4.54 6.84 -4.57
CA TYR A 119 -4.82 7.05 -5.98
C TYR A 119 -6.34 7.14 -6.18
N LYS A 120 -6.83 8.28 -6.68
CA LYS A 120 -8.26 8.59 -6.73
C LYS A 120 -8.90 8.36 -5.34
N SER A 121 -9.96 7.56 -5.26
CA SER A 121 -10.65 7.16 -4.03
C SER A 121 -9.96 6.01 -3.27
N HIS A 122 -8.95 5.38 -3.84
CA HIS A 122 -8.36 4.15 -3.29
C HIS A 122 -7.11 4.42 -2.46
N ARG A 123 -6.95 3.65 -1.38
CA ARG A 123 -5.71 3.48 -0.62
C ARG A 123 -5.01 2.23 -1.11
N ILE A 124 -3.74 2.36 -1.45
CA ILE A 124 -2.90 1.29 -1.97
C ILE A 124 -1.75 1.06 -1.01
N GLY A 125 -1.58 -0.17 -0.57
CA GLY A 125 -0.54 -0.61 0.36
C GLY A 125 0.38 -1.65 -0.26
N VAL A 126 1.70 -1.54 -0.04
CA VAL A 126 2.66 -2.58 -0.47
C VAL A 126 2.79 -3.69 0.57
N ALA A 127 2.07 -4.79 0.36
CA ALA A 127 2.10 -5.94 1.27
C ALA A 127 3.43 -6.69 1.26
N ASP A 128 4.03 -6.88 0.09
CA ASP A 128 5.33 -7.55 -0.04
C ASP A 128 6.01 -7.18 -1.37
N LEU A 129 7.33 -7.32 -1.41
CA LEU A 129 8.16 -7.10 -2.59
C LEU A 129 9.40 -7.99 -2.53
N TYR A 130 9.65 -8.76 -3.59
CA TYR A 130 10.76 -9.72 -3.63
C TYR A 130 11.19 -10.03 -5.07
N PRO A 131 12.46 -10.43 -5.30
CA PRO A 131 12.93 -10.89 -6.61
C PRO A 131 12.30 -12.24 -7.00
N GLU A 132 11.96 -12.40 -8.28
CA GLU A 132 11.33 -13.61 -8.87
C GLU A 132 12.18 -14.88 -8.66
N ASN A 133 13.51 -14.75 -8.79
CA ASN A 133 14.47 -15.85 -8.63
C ASN A 133 14.67 -16.30 -7.16
N GLY A 134 13.83 -15.83 -6.24
CA GLY A 134 13.99 -16.08 -4.82
C GLY A 134 15.01 -15.14 -4.16
N ARG A 135 14.95 -15.11 -2.84
CA ARG A 135 15.59 -14.10 -1.99
C ARG A 135 17.09 -14.38 -1.83
N GLY A 136 17.93 -13.34 -1.87
CA GLY A 136 19.39 -13.47 -1.77
C GLY A 136 20.09 -13.83 -3.08
N SER A 137 19.38 -13.86 -4.22
CA SER A 137 20.00 -14.04 -5.53
C SER A 137 20.94 -12.86 -5.85
N LEU A 138 22.19 -13.16 -6.20
CA LEU A 138 23.17 -12.18 -6.70
C LEU A 138 22.78 -11.58 -8.06
N ASN A 139 21.89 -12.25 -8.78
CA ASN A 139 21.21 -11.73 -9.98
C ASN A 139 19.71 -11.73 -9.69
N PRO A 140 19.18 -10.70 -8.99
CA PRO A 140 17.75 -10.55 -8.85
C PRO A 140 17.21 -10.38 -10.27
N GLY A 141 16.36 -11.31 -10.70
CA GLY A 141 15.63 -11.18 -11.96
C GLY A 141 14.64 -10.02 -11.87
N LYS A 142 13.48 -10.18 -12.50
CA LYS A 142 12.37 -9.24 -12.28
C LYS A 142 11.90 -9.30 -10.83
N HIS A 143 11.33 -8.22 -10.33
CA HIS A 143 10.69 -8.22 -9.02
C HIS A 143 9.20 -8.55 -9.12
N ILE A 144 8.67 -9.13 -8.04
CA ILE A 144 7.26 -9.40 -7.85
C ILE A 144 6.79 -8.56 -6.67
N MET A 145 5.70 -7.82 -6.89
CA MET A 145 5.09 -6.95 -5.89
C MET A 145 3.67 -7.43 -5.57
N LYS A 146 3.36 -7.52 -4.27
CA LYS A 146 2.01 -7.73 -3.78
C LYS A 146 1.45 -6.41 -3.24
N LEU A 147 0.34 -5.96 -3.82
CA LEU A 147 -0.38 -4.76 -3.39
C LEU A 147 -1.69 -5.15 -2.70
N LEU A 148 -2.08 -4.39 -1.69
CA LEU A 148 -3.43 -4.35 -1.13
C LEU A 148 -4.08 -3.05 -1.55
N ILE A 149 -5.35 -3.12 -1.96
CA ILE A 149 -6.11 -1.96 -2.40
C ILE A 149 -7.45 -1.98 -1.68
N ARG A 150 -7.81 -0.83 -1.12
CA ARG A 150 -9.11 -0.53 -0.54
C ARG A 150 -9.41 0.95 -0.72
#